data_AF-A0A7C5FX15-F1
#
_entry.id   AF-A0A7C5FX15-F1
#
_cell.length_a   1.000
_cell.length_b   1.000
_cell.length_c   1.000
_cell.angle_alpha   90.00
_cell.angle_beta   90.00
_cell.angle_gamma   90.00
#
_symmetry.space_group_name_H-M   'P 1'
#
loop_
_entity.id
_entity.type
_entity.pdbx_description
1 polymer ?
#
loop_
_entity_poly.entity_id
_entity_poly.type
_entity_poly.pdbx_seq_one_letter_code
_entity_poly.pdbx_strand_id
1 'polypeptide(L)'
;MRYEGMQQPSIEAGEAQAKTLRRVTLTVDPEDYAAMERLARRSKVSASWLVRRSMREFLERTTADRIDPTSEVRTTSAENAA
;
A
#
# COMPACT_ATOMS: atom_id res chain seq x y z
N MET A 1 9.23 7.57 51.76
CA MET A 1 8.17 7.74 50.75
C MET A 1 8.40 6.71 49.66
N ARG A 2 7.46 5.79 49.49
CA ARG A 2 7.46 4.80 48.40
C ARG A 2 6.67 5.43 47.24
N TYR A 3 7.28 5.52 46.07
CA TYR A 3 6.54 5.85 44.84
C TYR A 3 6.09 4.54 44.20
N GLU A 4 4.86 4.14 44.49
CA GLU A 4 4.13 3.15 43.70
C GLU A 4 3.52 3.84 42.48
N GLY A 5 3.46 3.13 41.36
CA GLY A 5 2.46 3.37 40.32
C GLY A 5 2.75 4.49 39.34
N MET A 6 3.61 4.23 38.36
CA MET A 6 3.39 4.72 37.00
C MET A 6 3.67 3.58 36.03
N GLN A 7 2.67 2.71 35.87
CA GLN A 7 2.62 1.77 34.77
C GLN A 7 2.45 2.62 33.50
N GLN A 8 3.55 2.87 32.79
CA GLN A 8 3.47 3.46 31.47
C GLN A 8 2.71 2.46 30.58
N PRO A 9 1.58 2.85 29.95
CA PRO A 9 1.01 2.02 28.91
C PRO A 9 2.03 1.99 27.78
N SER A 10 2.68 0.83 27.63
CA SER A 10 3.44 0.49 26.44
C SER A 10 2.51 0.69 25.25
N ILE A 11 2.76 1.74 24.47
CA ILE A 11 2.15 1.89 23.15
C ILE A 11 2.62 0.66 22.37
N GLU A 12 1.74 -0.33 22.23
CA GLU A 12 1.89 -1.37 21.24
C GLU A 12 1.92 -0.67 19.88
N ALA A 13 3.13 -0.31 19.45
CA ALA A 13 3.42 -0.04 18.07
C ALA A 13 3.20 -1.37 17.36
N GLY A 14 1.95 -1.63 16.96
CA GLY A 14 1.64 -2.68 16.02
C GLY A 14 2.55 -2.46 14.83
N GLU A 15 3.56 -3.32 14.70
CA GLU A 15 4.45 -3.35 13.56
C GLU A 15 3.55 -3.55 12.34
N ALA A 16 3.29 -2.46 11.62
CA ALA A 16 2.81 -2.54 10.26
C ALA A 16 3.93 -3.24 9.48
N GLN A 17 3.89 -4.58 9.47
CA GLN A 17 4.85 -5.43 8.78
C GLN A 17 5.02 -4.85 7.38
N ALA A 18 6.19 -4.27 7.12
CA ALA A 18 6.47 -3.60 5.87
C ALA A 18 6.25 -4.61 4.75
N LYS A 19 5.15 -4.46 4.02
CA LYS A 19 4.69 -5.43 3.02
C LYS A 19 5.83 -5.68 2.04
N THR A 20 6.36 -6.89 2.03
CA THR A 20 7.55 -7.24 1.23
C THR A 20 7.31 -6.91 -0.24
N LEU A 21 8.13 -6.01 -0.78
CA LEU A 21 8.06 -5.64 -2.19
C LEU A 21 8.59 -6.80 -3.04
N ARG A 22 7.84 -7.18 -4.08
CA ARG A 22 8.26 -8.18 -5.07
C ARG A 22 9.01 -7.50 -6.21
N ARG A 23 10.18 -8.03 -6.58
CA ARG A 23 10.93 -7.58 -7.75
C ARG A 23 10.36 -8.24 -9.00
N VAL A 24 10.14 -7.45 -10.05
CA VAL A 24 9.65 -7.90 -11.35
C VAL A 24 10.58 -7.37 -12.43
N THR A 25 10.93 -8.22 -13.40
CA THR A 25 11.64 -7.83 -14.62
C THR A 25 10.63 -7.88 -15.76
N LEU A 26 10.63 -6.85 -16.59
CA LEU A 26 9.68 -6.69 -17.69
C LEU A 26 10.41 -6.19 -18.93
N THR A 27 9.95 -6.65 -20.09
CA THR A 27 10.38 -6.17 -21.39
C THR A 27 9.37 -5.14 -21.88
N VAL A 28 9.85 -3.98 -22.32
CA VAL A 28 9.04 -2.88 -22.83
C VAL A 28 9.62 -2.37 -24.13
N ASP A 29 8.80 -1.64 -24.89
CA ASP A 29 9.29 -0.93 -26.06
C ASP A 29 10.40 0.07 -25.68
N PRO A 30 11.52 0.14 -26.43
CA PRO A 30 12.62 1.05 -26.12
C PRO A 30 12.22 2.53 -26.13
N GLU A 31 11.30 2.93 -27.02
CA GLU A 31 10.83 4.31 -27.12
C GLU A 31 9.99 4.70 -25.90
N ASP A 32 9.10 3.79 -25.47
CA ASP A 32 8.30 3.95 -24.26
C ASP A 32 9.18 4.03 -23.01
N TYR A 33 10.21 3.18 -22.93
CA TYR A 33 11.19 3.23 -21.85
C TYR A 33 11.90 4.58 -21.81
N ALA A 34 12.36 5.08 -22.96
CA ALA A 34 13.02 6.38 -23.06
C ALA A 34 12.09 7.54 -22.69
N ALA A 35 10.81 7.47 -23.06
CA ALA A 35 9.79 8.45 -22.68
C ALA A 35 9.54 8.46 -21.16
N MET A 36 9.42 7.28 -20.55
CA MET A 36 9.28 7.11 -19.11
C MET A 36 10.51 7.65 -18.36
N GLU A 37 11.73 7.35 -18.83
CA GLU A 37 12.98 7.88 -18.28
C GLU A 37 13.01 9.42 -18.31
N ARG A 38 12.64 10.03 -19.45
CA ARG A 38 12.53 11.49 -19.56
C ARG A 38 11.52 12.06 -18.57
N LEU A 39 10.37 11.41 -18.41
CA LEU A 39 9.34 11.83 -17.46
C LEU A 39 9.85 11.72 -16.01
N ALA A 40 10.48 10.61 -15.64
CA ALA A 40 11.03 10.37 -14.31
C ALA A 40 12.02 11.47 -13.90
N ARG A 41 12.93 11.83 -14.81
CA ARG A 41 13.91 12.91 -14.59
C ARG A 41 13.24 14.26 -14.41
N ARG A 42 12.28 14.63 -15.27
CA ARG A 42 11.56 15.92 -15.15
C ARG A 42 10.77 16.01 -13.83
N SER A 43 10.17 14.90 -13.41
CA SER A 43 9.37 14.80 -12.18
C SER A 43 10.22 14.54 -10.92
N LYS A 44 11.54 14.38 -11.05
CA LYS A 44 12.47 14.08 -9.94
C LYS A 44 12.10 12.83 -9.13
N VAL A 45 11.61 11.80 -9.81
CA VAL A 45 11.25 10.49 -9.24
C VAL A 45 11.99 9.38 -9.97
N SER A 46 12.03 8.16 -9.40
CA SER A 46 12.59 7.01 -10.09
C SER A 46 11.61 6.41 -11.10
N ALA A 47 12.13 5.77 -12.15
CA ALA A 47 11.30 5.03 -13.11
C ALA A 47 10.43 3.97 -12.41
N SER A 48 10.99 3.25 -11.43
CA SER A 48 10.22 2.29 -10.62
C SER A 48 9.09 2.93 -9.81
N TRP A 49 9.25 4.19 -9.38
CA TRP A 49 8.17 4.92 -8.70
C TRP A 49 7.04 5.22 -9.68
N LEU A 50 7.36 5.69 -10.89
CA LEU A 50 6.35 5.93 -11.94
C LEU A 50 5.60 4.66 -12.28
N VAL A 51 6.30 3.54 -12.52
CA VAL A 51 5.66 2.25 -12.79
C VAL A 51 4.68 1.87 -11.68
N ARG A 52 5.09 1.99 -10.40
CA ARG A 52 4.20 1.70 -9.27
C ARG A 52 3.01 2.67 -9.21
N ARG A 53 3.22 3.95 -9.50
CA ARG A 53 2.15 4.95 -9.51
C ARG A 53 1.14 4.67 -10.62
N SER A 54 1.61 4.44 -11.84
CA SER A 54 0.76 4.10 -12.99
C SER A 54 0.01 2.78 -12.77
N MET A 55 0.66 1.75 -12.22
CA MET A 55 0.00 0.49 -11.88
C MET A 55 -1.11 0.69 -10.84
N ARG A 56 -0.86 1.49 -9.81
CA ARG A 56 -1.87 1.83 -8.79
C ARG A 56 -3.05 2.59 -9.40
N GLU A 57 -2.78 3.65 -10.17
CA GLU A 57 -3.85 4.43 -10.82
C GLU A 57 -4.68 3.58 -11.77
N PHE A 58 -4.06 2.68 -12.53
CA PHE A 58 -4.75 1.76 -13.40
C PHE A 58 -5.69 0.84 -12.61
N LEU A 59 -5.18 0.19 -11.55
CA LEU A 59 -5.98 -0.69 -10.69
C LEU A 59 -7.11 0.05 -9.97
N GLU A 60 -6.85 1.27 -9.51
CA GLU A 60 -7.86 2.12 -8.85
C GLU A 60 -8.99 2.48 -9.81
N ARG A 61 -8.67 2.88 -11.05
CA ARG A 61 -9.67 3.17 -12.09
C ARG A 61 -10.49 1.93 -12.44
N THR A 62 -9.84 0.79 -12.65
CA THR A 62 -10.54 -0.46 -12.98
C THR A 62 -11.40 -0.98 -11.83
N THR A 63 -10.98 -0.78 -10.58
CA THR A 63 -11.77 -1.15 -9.40
C THR A 63 -12.95 -0.20 -9.19
N ALA A 64 -12.78 1.09 -9.44
CA ALA A 64 -13.86 2.07 -9.35
C ALA A 64 -14.98 1.80 -10.37
N ASP A 65 -14.64 1.33 -11.57
CA ASP A 65 -15.61 0.88 -12.59
C ASP A 65 -16.26 -0.47 -12.23
N ARG A 66 -15.66 -1.20 -11.27
CA ARG A 66 -16.15 -2.47 -10.73
C ARG A 66 -16.65 -2.25 -9.30
N ILE A 67 -17.69 -1.43 -9.12
CA ILE A 67 -18.53 -1.51 -7.91
C ILE A 67 -19.18 -2.89 -7.95
N ASP A 68 -18.56 -3.84 -7.26
CA ASP A 68 -19.06 -5.18 -7.03
C ASP A 68 -20.14 -5.09 -5.92
N PRO A 69 -21.44 -5.33 -6.21
CA PRO A 69 -22.51 -5.25 -5.23
C PRO A 69 -22.44 -6.34 -4.15
N THR A 70 -21.44 -7.24 -4.20
CA THR A 70 -21.35 -8.43 -3.36
C THR A 70 -20.27 -8.35 -2.27
N SER A 71 -19.71 -7.17 -2.01
CA SER A 71 -18.76 -7.00 -0.90
C SER A 71 -19.50 -6.96 0.44
N GLU A 72 -19.87 -8.14 0.95
CA GLU A 72 -20.36 -8.32 2.32
C GLU A 72 -19.32 -7.77 3.30
N VAL A 73 -19.72 -6.71 4.01
CA VAL A 73 -19.02 -6.21 5.18
C VAL A 73 -19.01 -7.33 6.21
N ARG A 74 -17.88 -8.01 6.35
CA ARG A 74 -17.63 -8.86 7.53
C ARG A 74 -17.52 -7.95 8.75
N THR A 75 -18.67 -7.63 9.35
CA THR A 75 -18.70 -7.18 10.74
C THR A 75 -18.10 -8.30 11.59
N THR A 76 -16.95 -8.04 12.19
CA THR A 76 -16.40 -8.88 13.25
C THR A 76 -17.36 -8.84 14.43
N SER A 77 -18.30 -9.78 14.48
CA SER A 77 -19.06 -10.09 15.69
C SER A 77 -18.23 -11.08 16.50
N ALA A 78 -17.36 -10.54 17.35
CA ALA A 78 -16.80 -11.27 18.48
C ALA A 78 -17.41 -10.63 19.73
N GLU A 79 -18.41 -11.30 20.31
CA GLU A 79 -18.62 -11.46 21.76
C GLU A 79 -20.02 -12.03 22.00
N ASN A 80 -20.07 -13.35 22.17
CA ASN A 80 -21.02 -14.05 23.04
C ASN A 80 -20.59 -15.51 23.14
N ALA A 81 -19.78 -15.81 24.16
CA ALA A 81 -19.70 -17.13 24.75
C ALA A 81 -19.64 -16.93 26.27
N ALA A 82 -20.69 -17.42 26.90
CA ALA A 82 -20.98 -17.40 28.33
C ALA A 82 -20.01 -18.29 29.12
#